data_AF-A0A3C0VWI7-F1
#
_entry.id   AF-A0A3C0VWI7-F1
#
_cell.length_a   1.000
_cell.length_b   1.000
_cell.length_c   1.000
_cell.angle_alpha   90.00
_cell.angle_beta   90.00
_cell.angle_gamma   90.00
#
_symmetry.space_group_name_H-M   'P 1'
#
loop_
_entity.id
_entity.type
_entity.pdbx_description
1 polymer ?
#
loop_
_entity_poly.entity_id
_entity_poly.type
_entity_poly.pdbx_seq_one_letter_code
_entity_poly.pdbx_strand_id
1 'polypeptide(L)' 'KKKANFYTIYRREDGAYFRTRGFNIGHWQSGDLRQDPSPCWNRTNDQILVPGVSRNGKTRQLFLLTITK' A
#
# COMPACT_ATOMS: atom_id res chain seq x y z
N LYS A 1 -8.17 -16.48 -8.96
CA LYS A 1 -7.51 -15.14 -9.11
C LYS A 1 -6.75 -14.81 -7.82
N LYS A 2 -5.47 -14.43 -7.88
CA LYS A 2 -4.76 -13.89 -6.70
C LYS A 2 -5.47 -12.60 -6.27
N LYS A 3 -5.96 -12.53 -5.04
CA LYS A 3 -6.52 -11.29 -4.49
C LYS A 3 -5.36 -10.31 -4.29
N ALA A 4 -5.46 -9.14 -4.91
CA ALA A 4 -4.48 -8.07 -4.80
C ALA A 4 -5.13 -6.85 -4.16
N ASN A 5 -4.35 -6.12 -3.37
CA ASN A 5 -4.77 -4.85 -2.79
C ASN A 5 -4.16 -3.71 -3.59
N PHE A 6 -4.82 -2.56 -3.50
CA PHE A 6 -4.49 -1.37 -4.25
C PHE A 6 -4.73 -0.17 -3.35
N TYR A 7 -3.86 0.83 -3.44
CA TYR A 7 -4.16 2.16 -2.94
C TYR A 7 -4.59 3.06 -4.09
N THR A 8 -5.54 3.94 -3.79
CA THR A 8 -5.84 5.10 -4.63
C THR A 8 -5.34 6.31 -3.86
N ILE A 9 -4.42 7.05 -4.47
CA ILE A 9 -3.81 8.24 -3.90
C ILE A 9 -4.45 9.43 -4.60
N TYR A 10 -5.00 10.35 -3.82
CA TYR A 10 -5.75 11.51 -4.31
C TYR A 10 -5.11 12.79 -3.79
N ARG A 11 -4.73 13.69 -4.71
CA ARG A 11 -4.26 15.03 -4.37
C ARG A 11 -5.46 15.96 -4.34
N ARG A 12 -5.77 16.48 -3.15
CA ARG A 12 -6.95 17.32 -2.94
C ARG A 12 -6.88 18.70 -3.59
N GLU A 13 -5.67 19.22 -3.79
CA GLU A 13 -5.43 20.56 -4.32
C GLU A 13 -5.98 20.74 -5.74
N ASP A 14 -5.77 19.75 -6.61
CA ASP A 14 -6.09 19.81 -8.03
C ASP A 14 -6.90 18.62 -8.54
N GLY A 15 -7.27 17.70 -7.66
CA GLY A 15 -8.04 16.50 -8.00
C GLY A 15 -7.27 15.42 -8.74
N ALA A 16 -5.95 15.55 -8.90
CA ALA A 16 -5.13 14.52 -9.50
C ALA A 16 -5.18 13.23 -8.67
N TYR A 17 -5.20 12.07 -9.33
CA TYR A 17 -5.20 10.79 -8.65
C TYR A 17 -4.40 9.74 -9.39
N PHE A 18 -3.90 8.76 -8.64
CA PHE A 18 -3.21 7.60 -9.16
C PHE A 18 -3.60 6.34 -8.40
N ARG A 19 -3.65 5.21 -9.09
CA ARG A 19 -3.88 3.89 -8.48
C ARG A 19 -2.61 3.05 -8.57
N THR A 20 -2.18 2.51 -7.44
CA THR A 20 -0.98 1.66 -7.41
C THR A 20 -1.16 0.40 -8.25
N ARG A 21 -0.05 -0.23 -8.63
CA ARG A 21 -0.09 -1.64 -9.06
C ARG A 21 -0.61 -2.51 -7.91
N GLY A 22 -1.24 -3.62 -8.25
CA GLY A 22 -1.73 -4.57 -7.26
C GLY A 22 -0.59 -5.20 -6.48
N PHE A 23 -0.70 -5.24 -5.16
CA PHE A 23 0.28 -5.87 -4.27
C PHE A 23 -0.37 -6.93 -3.37
N ASN A 24 0.45 -7.87 -2.91
CA ASN A 24 0.01 -8.97 -2.08
C ASN A 24 0.15 -8.58 -0.59
N ILE A 25 -0.96 -8.66 0.16
CA ILE A 25 -0.95 -8.44 1.62
C ILE A 25 -0.97 -9.75 2.41
N GLY A 26 -0.91 -10.88 1.71
CA GLY A 26 -1.05 -12.21 2.28
C GLY A 26 -2.51 -12.62 2.45
N HIS A 27 -2.70 -13.74 3.13
CA HIS A 27 -4.03 -14.24 3.45
C HIS A 27 -4.56 -13.51 4.69
N TRP A 28 -5.73 -12.91 4.56
CA TRP A 28 -6.55 -12.49 5.70
C TRP A 28 -7.17 -13.73 6.32
N GLN A 29 -6.91 -14.00 7.61
CA GLN A 29 -7.40 -15.20 8.29
C GLN A 29 -8.77 -14.98 8.94
N SER A 30 -9.01 -13.85 9.63
CA SER A 30 -10.30 -13.45 10.22
C SER A 30 -10.21 -12.07 10.89
N GLY A 31 -11.35 -11.54 11.39
CA GLY A 31 -11.44 -10.37 12.29
C GLY A 31 -11.53 -9.01 11.59
N ASP A 32 -12.00 -7.97 12.29
CA ASP A 32 -12.06 -6.61 11.73
C ASP A 32 -10.70 -6.23 11.13
N LEU A 33 -10.72 -5.83 9.86
CA LEU A 33 -9.53 -5.55 9.06
C LEU A 33 -8.73 -4.39 9.67
N ARG A 34 -7.82 -4.70 10.61
CA ARG A 34 -6.82 -3.75 11.10
C ARG A 34 -5.60 -3.83 10.22
N GLN A 35 -5.41 -2.80 9.41
CA GLN A 35 -4.19 -2.63 8.66
C GLN A 35 -3.15 -1.98 9.58
N ASP A 36 -2.51 -2.80 10.41
CA ASP A 36 -1.34 -2.38 11.17
C ASP A 36 -0.07 -2.73 10.38
N PRO A 37 0.78 -1.75 10.01
CA PRO A 37 0.62 -0.30 10.09
C PRO A 37 -0.21 0.28 8.92
N SER A 38 -0.95 1.34 9.21
CA SER A 38 -1.59 2.17 8.19
C SER A 38 -0.53 2.76 7.26
N PRO A 39 -0.88 3.18 6.02
CA PRO A 39 0.08 3.78 5.12
C PRO A 39 0.70 5.02 5.78
N CYS A 40 2.02 5.02 5.97
CA CYS A 40 2.71 6.14 6.61
C CYS A 40 3.35 7.04 5.56
N TRP A 41 2.91 8.29 5.52
CA TRP A 41 3.49 9.31 4.66
C TRP A 41 4.81 9.83 5.22
N ASN A 42 5.77 10.12 4.33
CA ASN A 42 6.94 10.92 4.70
C ASN A 42 6.60 12.42 4.69
N ARG A 43 7.49 13.25 5.26
CA ARG A 43 7.26 14.69 5.45
C ARG A 43 7.11 15.47 4.14
N THR A 44 7.74 14.99 3.07
CA THR A 44 7.72 15.59 1.73
C THR A 44 6.50 15.17 0.91
N ASN A 45 5.64 14.28 1.44
CA ASN A 45 4.44 13.77 0.78
C ASN A 45 4.70 13.11 -0.60
N ASP A 46 5.88 12.55 -0.82
CA ASP A 46 6.26 11.88 -2.06
C ASP A 46 6.50 10.37 -1.87
N GLN A 47 6.42 9.87 -0.63
CA GLN A 47 6.56 8.44 -0.34
C GLN A 47 5.58 7.96 0.73
N ILE A 48 5.16 6.70 0.57
CA ILE A 48 4.27 6.00 1.50
C ILE A 48 4.90 4.67 1.88
N LEU A 49 5.04 4.41 3.18
CA LEU A 49 5.45 3.12 3.72
C LEU A 49 4.21 2.23 3.88
N VAL A 50 4.21 1.05 3.27
CA VAL A 50 3.06 0.14 3.26
C VAL A 50 3.46 -1.29 3.64
N PRO A 51 2.61 -2.03 4.38
CA PRO A 51 2.84 -3.45 4.62
C PRO A 51 2.53 -4.27 3.38
N GLY A 52 3.32 -5.31 3.14
CA GLY A 52 3.08 -6.28 2.09
C GLY A 52 3.79 -7.61 2.35
N VAL A 53 3.65 -8.52 1.41
CA VAL A 53 4.36 -9.80 1.40
C VAL A 53 5.44 -9.81 0.34
N SER A 54 6.61 -10.30 0.70
CA SER A 54 7.75 -10.49 -0.19
C SER A 54 7.38 -11.32 -1.44
N ARG A 55 8.20 -11.21 -2.49
CA ARG A 55 7.95 -11.85 -3.79
C ARG A 55 7.76 -13.37 -3.70
N ASN A 56 8.43 -14.03 -2.76
CA ASN A 56 8.32 -15.47 -2.52
C ASN A 56 7.12 -15.87 -1.64
N GLY A 57 6.36 -14.90 -1.13
CA GLY A 57 5.18 -15.14 -0.32
C GLY A 57 5.45 -15.46 1.15
N LYS A 58 6.72 -15.54 1.59
CA LYS A 58 7.09 -16.11 2.89
C LYS A 58 7.28 -15.08 4.01
N THR A 59 7.50 -13.81 3.67
CA THR A 59 7.86 -12.79 4.65
C THR A 59 6.93 -11.59 4.54
N ARG A 60 6.36 -11.14 5.67
CA ARG A 60 5.74 -9.83 5.78
C ARG A 60 6.82 -8.80 6.05
N GLN A 61 6.81 -7.72 5.29
CA GLN A 61 7.79 -6.65 5.40
C GLN A 61 7.17 -5.33 4.94
N LEU A 62 7.90 -4.23 5.15
CA LEU A 62 7.49 -2.91 4.69
C LEU A 62 8.06 -2.64 3.30
N PHE A 63 7.27 -1.94 2.49
CA PHE A 63 7.62 -1.51 1.14
C PHE A 63 7.43 0.00 1.03
N LEU A 64 8.26 0.63 0.20
CA LEU A 64 8.14 2.03 -0.13
C LEU A 64 7.38 2.18 -1.45
N LEU A 65 6.31 2.98 -1.45
CA LEU A 65 5.70 3.50 -2.66
C LEU A 65 6.23 4.91 -2.90
N THR A 66 6.91 5.12 -4.02
CA THR A 66 7.36 6.44 -4.47
C THR A 66 6.34 7.04 -5.43
N ILE A 67 5.92 8.26 -5.16
CA ILE A 67 5.01 9.03 -6.01
C ILE A 67 5.87 9.94 -6.88
N THR A 68 6.01 9.59 -8.14
CA THR A 68 6.67 10.43 -9.13
C THR A 68 5.64 11.35 -9.77
N LYS A 69 6.03 12.59 -10.07
CA LYS A 69 5.25 13.49 -10.94
C LYS A 69 5.07 12.88 -12.32
#